data_AF-A0A2N6IBV7-F1
#
_entry.id   AF-A0A2N6IBV7-F1
#
_cell.length_a   1.000
_cell.length_b   1.000
_cell.length_c   1.000
_cell.angle_alpha   90.00
_cell.angle_beta   90.00
_cell.angle_gamma   90.00
#
_symmetry.space_group_name_H-M   'P 1'
#
loop_
_entity.id
_entity.type
_entity.pdbx_description
1 polymer ?
#
loop_
_entity_poly.entity_id
_entity_poly.type
_entity_poly.pdbx_seq_one_letter_code
_entity_poly.pdbx_strand_id
1 'polypeptide(L)'
;MHRLSLVWVAADSVHCCVTSPPYWGLRDYGVDGQIGLEASPAEFIAVMVDVLEEMRCVLRPDGTCWINMGDSYATAAGRVGNHPGGGAQGQVWRGVREGHEEKQAYSVGTRGTGTLTQPNRMPRQGLKPKDLVMMPYRLAIALQDAGWWVRQDIVWSKPNPMPESVRDRCTKSHEYLFLLSENEKYFYDAEAIKEPAAGARDHPRNSFGTKDYDVPGQKPQKRTARGVGFGHGTDADARQRGRVMACSKDDGRDEEGLRTAARMGGGTGFREDPAVRPDMRNKRSVWTMATHSFAEAHFATFPPELPENCIRAGCPPGGVVLDPFFGAGTTGLVADRLQRDCIGIELNPAYAEIARKRKAA
;
A
#
# COMPACT_ATOMS: atom_id res chain seq x y z
N MET A 1 -23.52 -15.07 -8.78
CA MET A 1 -22.64 -14.11 -8.09
C MET A 1 -23.41 -12.81 -8.00
N HIS A 2 -23.77 -12.35 -6.80
CA HIS A 2 -24.36 -11.02 -6.65
C HIS A 2 -23.22 -10.00 -6.77
N ARG A 3 -23.20 -9.22 -7.85
CA ARG A 3 -22.21 -8.14 -8.03
C ARG A 3 -22.45 -7.08 -6.95
N LEU A 4 -21.38 -6.53 -6.37
CA LEU A 4 -21.47 -5.33 -5.55
C LEU A 4 -22.12 -4.23 -6.39
N SER A 5 -23.20 -3.62 -5.92
CA SER A 5 -23.86 -2.54 -6.65
C SER A 5 -24.08 -1.34 -5.75
N LEU A 6 -23.61 -0.19 -6.21
CA LEU A 6 -23.64 1.06 -5.44
C LEU A 6 -24.76 2.00 -5.85
N VAL A 7 -25.81 1.51 -6.53
CA VAL A 7 -26.98 2.29 -7.03
C VAL A 7 -27.77 3.07 -5.97
N TRP A 8 -27.51 2.83 -4.69
CA TRP A 8 -28.08 3.54 -3.53
C TRP A 8 -27.19 4.67 -3.00
N VAL A 9 -25.94 4.76 -3.50
CA VAL A 9 -25.04 5.91 -3.33
C VAL A 9 -25.19 6.80 -4.57
N ALA A 10 -25.20 8.12 -4.37
CA ALA A 10 -25.29 9.05 -5.49
C ALA A 10 -23.99 9.03 -6.33
N ALA A 11 -24.12 9.18 -7.65
CA ALA A 11 -22.99 9.44 -8.52
C ALA A 11 -22.25 10.74 -8.11
N ASP A 12 -20.94 10.81 -8.37
CA ASP A 12 -20.09 11.96 -8.06
C ASP A 12 -20.17 12.46 -6.59
N SER A 13 -20.42 11.57 -5.63
CA SER A 13 -20.63 11.97 -4.21
C SER A 13 -19.46 11.63 -3.29
N VAL A 14 -18.68 10.59 -3.60
CA VAL A 14 -17.53 10.14 -2.81
C VAL A 14 -16.28 10.93 -3.20
N HIS A 15 -15.53 11.42 -2.22
CA HIS A 15 -14.31 12.20 -2.46
C HIS A 15 -13.06 11.31 -2.44
N CYS A 16 -13.05 10.29 -1.58
CA CYS A 16 -11.90 9.41 -1.39
C CYS A 16 -12.36 7.99 -1.12
N CYS A 17 -11.83 7.01 -1.86
CA CYS A 17 -11.96 5.61 -1.51
C CYS A 17 -10.67 5.15 -0.82
N VAL A 18 -10.76 4.50 0.34
CA VAL A 18 -9.58 3.94 1.04
C VAL A 18 -9.91 2.53 1.52
N THR A 19 -9.16 1.53 1.06
CA THR A 19 -9.55 0.13 1.29
C THR A 19 -8.38 -0.85 1.24
N SER A 20 -8.59 -2.06 1.78
CA SER A 20 -7.76 -3.23 1.54
C SER A 20 -8.63 -4.43 1.16
N PRO A 21 -8.66 -4.85 -0.12
CA PRO A 21 -9.45 -6.00 -0.55
C PRO A 21 -8.92 -7.32 0.06
N PRO A 22 -9.73 -8.39 0.05
CA PRO A 22 -9.26 -9.73 0.41
C PRO A 22 -8.12 -10.17 -0.53
N TYR A 23 -7.04 -10.70 0.03
CA TYR A 23 -5.88 -11.13 -0.77
C TYR A 23 -6.11 -12.52 -1.35
N TRP A 24 -5.96 -12.65 -2.68
CA TRP A 24 -6.25 -13.88 -3.41
C TRP A 24 -5.55 -15.13 -2.87
N GLY A 25 -6.35 -16.18 -2.62
CA GLY A 25 -5.99 -17.47 -2.05
C GLY A 25 -5.70 -17.45 -0.54
N LEU A 26 -5.58 -16.27 0.09
CA LEU A 26 -5.01 -16.15 1.44
C LEU A 26 -5.94 -16.63 2.55
N ARG A 27 -7.22 -16.31 2.45
CA ARG A 27 -8.23 -16.58 3.48
C ARG A 27 -9.54 -16.99 2.86
N ASP A 28 -10.26 -17.81 3.60
CA ASP A 28 -11.65 -18.14 3.42
C ASP A 28 -12.38 -17.52 4.61
N TYR A 29 -13.37 -16.67 4.36
CA TYR A 29 -14.12 -15.94 5.38
C TYR A 29 -15.42 -16.67 5.77
N GLY A 30 -15.74 -17.79 5.11
CA GLY A 30 -16.93 -18.60 5.39
C GLY A 30 -18.25 -17.94 5.01
N VAL A 31 -18.24 -16.96 4.10
CA VAL A 31 -19.45 -16.23 3.66
C VAL A 31 -19.65 -16.40 2.16
N ASP A 32 -20.89 -16.65 1.74
CA ASP A 32 -21.24 -16.74 0.32
C ASP A 32 -21.02 -15.40 -0.40
N GLY A 33 -20.56 -15.44 -1.65
CA GLY A 33 -20.18 -14.26 -2.42
C GLY A 33 -18.87 -13.58 -2.00
N GLN A 34 -18.08 -14.16 -1.09
CA GLN A 34 -16.76 -13.62 -0.74
C GLN A 34 -15.80 -13.61 -1.94
N ILE A 35 -14.96 -12.57 -2.00
CA ILE A 35 -13.92 -12.39 -3.02
C ILE A 35 -12.59 -12.94 -2.50
N GLY A 36 -11.76 -13.49 -3.40
CA GLY A 36 -10.41 -13.96 -3.10
C GLY A 36 -10.21 -15.48 -3.17
N LEU A 37 -11.24 -16.25 -3.53
CA LEU A 37 -11.16 -17.71 -3.76
C LEU A 37 -11.38 -18.13 -5.22
N GLU A 38 -11.28 -17.19 -6.16
CA GLU A 38 -11.43 -17.41 -7.60
C GLU A 38 -10.38 -18.42 -8.11
N ALA A 39 -10.70 -19.18 -9.15
CA ALA A 39 -9.89 -20.35 -9.55
C ALA A 39 -8.53 -19.95 -10.15
N SER A 40 -8.44 -18.74 -10.70
CA SER A 40 -7.21 -18.19 -11.29
C SER A 40 -6.93 -16.77 -10.82
N PRO A 41 -5.67 -16.31 -10.90
CA PRO A 41 -5.36 -14.91 -10.62
C PRO A 41 -6.05 -13.96 -11.61
N ALA A 42 -6.33 -14.41 -12.84
CA ALA A 42 -7.00 -13.58 -13.85
C ALA A 42 -8.48 -13.33 -13.48
N GLU A 43 -9.19 -14.35 -12.98
CA GLU A 43 -10.56 -14.21 -12.48
C GLU A 43 -10.63 -13.26 -11.27
N PHE A 44 -9.74 -13.42 -10.28
CA PHE A 44 -9.66 -12.50 -9.15
C PHE A 44 -9.43 -11.05 -9.59
N ILE A 45 -8.49 -10.82 -10.53
CA ILE A 45 -8.24 -9.49 -11.07
C ILE A 45 -9.47 -8.94 -11.81
N ALA A 46 -10.19 -9.75 -12.59
CA ALA A 46 -11.42 -9.33 -13.25
C ALA A 46 -12.52 -8.93 -12.24
N VAL A 47 -12.72 -9.73 -11.18
CA VAL A 47 -13.64 -9.41 -10.08
C VAL A 47 -13.24 -8.12 -9.35
N MET A 48 -11.94 -7.90 -9.13
CA MET A 48 -11.43 -6.68 -8.52
C MET A 48 -11.60 -5.44 -9.41
N VAL A 49 -11.43 -5.56 -10.73
CA VAL A 49 -11.72 -4.48 -11.70
C VAL A 49 -13.21 -4.17 -11.70
N ASP A 50 -14.09 -5.17 -11.74
CA ASP A 50 -15.55 -5.02 -11.63
C ASP A 50 -15.96 -4.21 -10.37
N VAL A 51 -15.37 -4.53 -9.21
CA VAL A 51 -15.61 -3.79 -7.96
C VAL A 51 -15.14 -2.34 -8.06
N LEU A 52 -14.00 -2.09 -8.71
CA LEU A 52 -13.47 -0.75 -8.85
C LEU A 52 -14.27 0.11 -9.84
N GLU A 53 -14.78 -0.46 -10.93
CA GLU A 53 -15.67 0.29 -11.83
C GLU A 53 -16.98 0.69 -11.14
N GLU A 54 -17.55 -0.16 -10.27
CA GLU A 54 -18.70 0.23 -9.43
C GLU A 54 -18.33 1.36 -8.45
N MET A 55 -17.10 1.36 -7.89
CA MET A 55 -16.58 2.48 -7.08
C MET A 55 -16.39 3.76 -7.92
N ARG A 56 -15.98 3.64 -9.19
CA ARG A 56 -15.79 4.75 -10.12
C ARG A 56 -17.10 5.51 -10.33
N CYS A 57 -18.21 4.80 -10.49
CA CYS A 57 -19.54 5.39 -10.69
C CYS A 57 -20.04 6.30 -9.55
N VAL A 58 -19.46 6.20 -8.34
CA VAL A 58 -19.84 7.02 -7.18
C VAL A 58 -18.73 7.97 -6.72
N LEU A 59 -17.50 7.77 -7.20
CA LEU A 59 -16.37 8.65 -6.98
C LEU A 59 -16.58 9.94 -7.78
N ARG A 60 -16.22 11.09 -7.20
CA ARG A 60 -16.17 12.36 -7.93
C ARG A 60 -15.13 12.30 -9.07
N PRO A 61 -15.27 13.11 -10.12
CA PRO A 61 -14.25 13.22 -11.17
C PRO A 61 -12.87 13.68 -10.66
N ASP A 62 -12.84 14.45 -9.57
CA ASP A 62 -11.62 14.87 -8.87
C ASP A 62 -11.24 13.95 -7.68
N GLY A 63 -11.95 12.85 -7.48
CA GLY A 63 -11.74 11.93 -6.36
C GLY A 63 -10.50 11.06 -6.50
N THR A 64 -10.09 10.46 -5.38
CA THR A 64 -8.96 9.52 -5.31
C THR A 64 -9.38 8.15 -4.80
N CYS A 65 -8.71 7.10 -5.25
CA CYS A 65 -8.87 5.75 -4.70
C CYS A 65 -7.52 5.19 -4.23
N TRP A 66 -7.50 4.65 -3.02
CA TRP A 66 -6.32 4.19 -2.31
C TRP A 66 -6.49 2.71 -1.95
N ILE A 67 -5.64 1.85 -2.51
CA ILE A 67 -5.76 0.39 -2.36
C ILE A 67 -4.49 -0.19 -1.75
N ASN A 68 -4.60 -0.69 -0.52
CA ASN A 68 -3.55 -1.48 0.12
C ASN A 68 -3.66 -2.95 -0.30
N MET A 69 -2.68 -3.44 -1.05
CA MET A 69 -2.62 -4.82 -1.54
C MET A 69 -1.29 -5.50 -1.21
N GLY A 70 -1.40 -6.68 -0.59
CA GLY A 70 -0.26 -7.54 -0.28
C GLY A 70 -0.14 -8.69 -1.27
N ASP A 71 1.08 -8.92 -1.77
CA ASP A 71 1.34 -10.07 -2.64
C ASP A 71 1.48 -11.40 -1.89
N SER A 72 1.33 -12.51 -2.61
CA SER A 72 1.55 -13.88 -2.11
C SER A 72 2.52 -14.63 -3.02
N TYR A 73 2.98 -15.81 -2.57
CA TYR A 73 3.78 -16.73 -3.38
C TYR A 73 2.93 -17.92 -3.80
N ALA A 74 3.07 -18.36 -5.05
CA ALA A 74 2.50 -19.60 -5.52
C ALA A 74 3.16 -20.75 -4.76
N THR A 75 2.36 -21.61 -4.13
CA THR A 75 2.87 -22.80 -3.43
C THR A 75 2.53 -24.06 -4.21
N ALA A 76 3.40 -25.07 -4.13
CA ALA A 76 3.04 -26.41 -4.58
C ALA A 76 1.99 -27.01 -3.63
N ALA A 77 1.30 -28.07 -4.09
CA ALA A 77 0.55 -28.98 -3.23
C ALA A 77 1.50 -29.66 -2.22
N GLY A 78 1.78 -28.98 -1.11
CA GLY A 78 2.71 -29.40 -0.08
C GLY A 78 1.98 -29.90 1.16
N ARG A 79 2.42 -31.05 1.69
CA ARG A 79 1.91 -31.60 2.96
C ARG A 79 1.91 -30.54 4.04
N VAL A 80 0.79 -30.40 4.73
CA VAL A 80 0.70 -29.65 5.97
C VAL A 80 1.48 -30.43 7.03
N GLY A 81 2.37 -29.76 7.77
CA GLY A 81 3.00 -30.36 8.94
C GLY A 81 1.97 -30.47 10.06
N ASN A 82 1.97 -31.58 10.82
CA ASN A 82 1.07 -31.77 11.96
C ASN A 82 1.34 -30.72 13.05
N HIS A 83 0.61 -29.60 13.02
CA HIS A 83 0.47 -28.71 14.17
C HIS A 83 -0.82 -29.08 14.92
N PRO A 84 -0.73 -29.53 16.19
CA PRO A 84 -1.91 -29.64 17.04
C PRO A 84 -2.44 -28.23 17.30
N GLY A 85 -3.62 -27.92 16.75
CA GLY A 85 -4.22 -26.57 16.75
C GLY A 85 -4.71 -26.08 15.39
N GLY A 86 -4.37 -26.76 14.29
CA GLY A 86 -4.95 -26.49 12.97
C GLY A 86 -6.41 -26.94 12.88
N GLY A 87 -7.35 -26.03 13.17
CA GLY A 87 -8.79 -26.23 12.94
C GLY A 87 -9.12 -26.47 11.46
N ALA A 88 -10.31 -27.00 11.19
CA ALA A 88 -10.66 -27.50 9.86
C ALA A 88 -10.71 -26.41 8.78
N GLN A 89 -10.15 -26.73 7.62
CA GLN A 89 -10.72 -26.29 6.35
C GLN A 89 -11.17 -27.56 5.59
N GLY A 90 -12.44 -27.65 5.23
CA GLY A 90 -12.99 -28.74 4.40
C GLY A 90 -13.06 -30.17 4.99
N GLN A 91 -12.86 -30.32 6.30
CA GLN A 91 -12.76 -31.61 7.03
C GLN A 91 -11.50 -32.46 6.77
N VAL A 92 -11.12 -33.25 7.78
CA VAL A 92 -9.94 -34.12 7.80
C VAL A 92 -10.40 -35.58 7.82
N TRP A 93 -10.02 -36.37 6.80
CA TRP A 93 -10.17 -37.82 6.86
C TRP A 93 -9.03 -38.42 7.70
N ARG A 94 -9.37 -39.07 8.82
CA ARG A 94 -8.45 -40.00 9.48
C ARG A 94 -8.40 -41.29 8.68
N GLY A 95 -7.24 -41.60 8.12
CA GLY A 95 -6.90 -42.97 7.77
C GLY A 95 -6.65 -43.78 9.03
N VAL A 96 -7.73 -44.21 9.71
CA VAL A 96 -7.65 -45.28 10.70
C VAL A 96 -7.26 -46.54 9.94
N ARG A 97 -6.21 -47.25 10.38
CA ARG A 97 -6.14 -48.69 10.06
C ARG A 97 -7.02 -49.43 11.06
N GLU A 98 -7.91 -50.26 10.55
CA GLU A 98 -8.91 -50.98 11.35
C GLU A 98 -8.68 -52.50 11.19
N GLY A 99 -8.87 -53.29 12.26
CA GLY A 99 -8.34 -54.66 12.35
C GLY A 99 -7.63 -55.01 13.67
N HIS A 100 -6.32 -54.81 13.87
CA HIS A 100 -5.36 -54.01 13.07
C HIS A 100 -5.84 -52.55 12.88
N GLU A 101 -6.64 -51.99 13.78
CA GLU A 101 -6.18 -51.25 14.96
C GLU A 101 -5.32 -50.06 14.55
N GLU A 102 -5.69 -48.85 15.01
CA GLU A 102 -5.21 -47.56 14.49
C GLU A 102 -3.66 -47.38 14.55
N LYS A 103 -2.94 -48.36 15.10
CA LYS A 103 -1.52 -48.39 15.42
C LYS A 103 -0.63 -49.23 14.47
N GLN A 104 -1.16 -49.92 13.44
CA GLN A 104 -0.33 -50.74 12.52
C GLN A 104 -0.30 -50.27 11.05
N ALA A 105 -0.09 -48.97 10.81
CA ALA A 105 0.01 -48.42 9.46
C ALA A 105 1.42 -48.56 8.83
N TYR A 106 1.63 -49.61 8.01
CA TYR A 106 2.91 -49.95 7.35
C TYR A 106 3.73 -48.75 6.83
N SER A 107 5.03 -48.87 7.07
CA SER A 107 6.11 -48.20 6.38
C SER A 107 6.16 -48.51 4.87
N VAL A 108 7.10 -47.84 4.20
CA VAL A 108 7.53 -48.01 2.79
C VAL A 108 6.73 -47.22 1.76
N GLY A 109 7.45 -46.38 1.02
CA GLY A 109 7.03 -45.95 -0.32
C GLY A 109 6.46 -44.54 -0.42
N THR A 110 7.15 -43.75 -1.22
CA THR A 110 6.69 -42.58 -1.98
C THR A 110 5.18 -42.58 -2.32
N ARG A 111 4.55 -41.39 -2.23
CA ARG A 111 3.13 -41.06 -2.54
C ARG A 111 2.14 -41.30 -1.39
N GLY A 112 1.78 -40.21 -0.71
CA GLY A 112 0.60 -40.14 0.14
C GLY A 112 0.09 -38.70 0.18
N THR A 113 -1.12 -38.49 -0.33
CA THR A 113 -1.83 -37.20 -0.43
C THR A 113 -2.15 -36.66 0.95
N GLY A 114 -1.63 -35.46 1.27
CA GLY A 114 -2.03 -34.73 2.47
C GLY A 114 -3.23 -33.82 2.18
N THR A 115 -4.08 -33.60 3.18
CA THR A 115 -5.18 -32.64 3.11
C THR A 115 -4.67 -31.21 2.93
N LEU A 116 -5.34 -30.42 2.09
CA LEU A 116 -5.04 -29.02 1.84
C LEU A 116 -5.87 -28.15 2.80
N THR A 117 -5.25 -27.64 3.86
CA THR A 117 -5.97 -26.84 4.89
C THR A 117 -5.88 -25.32 4.68
N GLN A 118 -5.44 -24.87 3.49
CA GLN A 118 -5.47 -23.46 3.07
C GLN A 118 -5.71 -23.38 1.54
N PRO A 119 -6.52 -22.44 1.01
CA PRO A 119 -6.80 -22.34 -0.43
C PRO A 119 -5.52 -22.04 -1.22
N ASN A 120 -4.65 -21.23 -0.62
CA ASN A 120 -3.30 -20.88 -1.05
C ASN A 120 -2.41 -22.04 -1.53
N ARG A 121 -2.71 -23.29 -1.14
CA ARG A 121 -1.91 -24.51 -1.37
C ARG A 121 -2.32 -25.35 -2.59
N MET A 122 -3.33 -24.95 -3.34
CA MET A 122 -3.60 -25.57 -4.64
C MET A 122 -2.53 -25.17 -5.67
N PRO A 123 -2.12 -26.08 -6.58
CA PRO A 123 -1.25 -25.72 -7.72
C PRO A 123 -1.94 -24.66 -8.58
N ARG A 124 -1.36 -23.46 -8.65
CA ARG A 124 -1.94 -22.33 -9.38
C ARG A 124 -1.61 -22.43 -10.85
N GLN A 125 -2.64 -22.44 -11.70
CA GLN A 125 -2.45 -22.55 -13.15
C GLN A 125 -1.57 -21.41 -13.68
N GLY A 126 -0.54 -21.75 -14.46
CA GLY A 126 0.39 -20.79 -15.05
C GLY A 126 1.48 -20.25 -14.10
N LEU A 127 1.54 -20.67 -12.84
CA LEU A 127 2.59 -20.25 -11.88
C LEU A 127 3.39 -21.45 -11.39
N LYS A 128 4.71 -21.32 -11.34
CA LYS A 128 5.60 -22.34 -10.78
C LYS A 128 5.58 -22.26 -9.25
N PRO A 129 5.82 -23.38 -8.54
CA PRO A 129 6.03 -23.32 -7.09
C PRO A 129 7.15 -22.35 -6.73
N LYS A 130 6.90 -21.51 -5.73
CA LYS A 130 7.73 -20.38 -5.27
C LYS A 130 7.73 -19.13 -6.15
N ASP A 131 7.01 -19.09 -7.28
CA ASP A 131 6.85 -17.83 -8.03
C ASP A 131 6.13 -16.79 -7.16
N LEU A 132 6.59 -15.54 -7.19
CA LEU A 132 5.83 -14.41 -6.66
C LEU A 132 4.62 -14.18 -7.58
N VAL A 133 3.41 -14.07 -7.01
CA VAL A 133 2.17 -14.08 -7.80
C VAL A 133 1.98 -12.76 -8.57
N MET A 134 2.58 -11.67 -8.06
CA MET A 134 2.54 -10.30 -8.60
C MET A 134 1.17 -9.63 -8.47
N MET A 135 0.34 -9.99 -7.47
CA MET A 135 -1.05 -9.51 -7.37
C MET A 135 -1.20 -7.98 -7.31
N PRO A 136 -0.41 -7.23 -6.53
CA PRO A 136 -0.47 -5.77 -6.54
C PRO A 136 -0.26 -5.19 -7.96
N TYR A 137 0.74 -5.69 -8.69
CA TYR A 137 1.08 -5.18 -10.01
C TYR A 137 0.15 -5.68 -11.13
N ARG A 138 -0.40 -6.89 -11.05
CA ARG A 138 -1.43 -7.33 -12.00
C ARG A 138 -2.70 -6.52 -11.88
N LEU A 139 -3.09 -6.15 -10.65
CA LEU A 139 -4.22 -5.25 -10.42
C LEU A 139 -3.92 -3.86 -10.98
N ALA A 140 -2.77 -3.28 -10.66
CA ALA A 140 -2.39 -1.96 -11.18
C ALA A 140 -2.40 -1.90 -12.71
N ILE A 141 -1.83 -2.89 -13.41
CA ILE A 141 -1.83 -2.96 -14.88
C ILE A 141 -3.26 -3.08 -15.42
N ALA A 142 -4.06 -4.02 -14.90
CA ALA A 142 -5.44 -4.21 -15.37
C ALA A 142 -6.32 -2.96 -15.15
N LEU A 143 -6.05 -2.17 -14.11
CA LEU A 143 -6.72 -0.88 -13.88
C LEU A 143 -6.26 0.20 -14.86
N GLN A 144 -4.97 0.24 -15.23
CA GLN A 144 -4.51 1.13 -16.32
C GLN A 144 -5.16 0.76 -17.65
N ASP A 145 -5.30 -0.54 -17.95
CA ASP A 145 -5.99 -1.03 -19.14
C ASP A 145 -7.51 -0.70 -19.11
N ALA A 146 -8.11 -0.63 -17.92
CA ALA A 146 -9.48 -0.14 -17.69
C ALA A 146 -9.58 1.41 -17.65
N GLY A 147 -8.51 2.14 -17.93
CA GLY A 147 -8.52 3.60 -18.01
C GLY A 147 -8.49 4.32 -16.65
N TRP A 148 -7.98 3.69 -15.59
CA TRP A 148 -7.58 4.38 -14.36
C TRP A 148 -6.17 4.95 -14.49
N TRP A 149 -5.93 6.09 -13.83
CA TRP A 149 -4.59 6.59 -13.63
C TRP A 149 -3.97 5.96 -12.38
N VAL A 150 -3.05 5.00 -12.56
CA VAL A 150 -2.14 4.60 -11.47
C VAL A 150 -1.11 5.71 -11.28
N ARG A 151 -1.30 6.53 -10.24
CA ARG A 151 -0.52 7.75 -10.00
C ARG A 151 0.79 7.49 -9.27
N GLN A 152 0.79 6.57 -8.31
CA GLN A 152 1.96 6.25 -7.50
C GLN A 152 1.82 4.87 -6.84
N ASP A 153 2.91 4.10 -6.79
CA ASP A 153 3.08 3.00 -5.85
C ASP A 153 3.74 3.49 -4.55
N ILE A 154 3.11 3.21 -3.42
CA ILE A 154 3.61 3.54 -2.08
C ILE A 154 3.97 2.24 -1.39
N VAL A 155 5.16 2.17 -0.81
CA VAL A 155 5.63 1.01 -0.05
C VAL A 155 5.30 1.23 1.42
N TRP A 156 4.32 0.50 1.94
CA TRP A 156 4.14 0.38 3.38
C TRP A 156 5.22 -0.56 3.94
N SER A 157 6.24 0.02 4.55
CA SER A 157 7.33 -0.67 5.23
C SER A 157 6.92 -1.06 6.65
N LYS A 158 6.94 -2.36 6.95
CA LYS A 158 6.57 -2.94 8.24
C LYS A 158 7.85 -3.16 9.05
N PRO A 159 8.10 -2.41 10.16
CA PRO A 159 9.27 -2.60 11.01
C PRO A 159 9.19 -3.87 11.87
N ASN A 160 7.98 -4.41 12.07
CA ASN A 160 7.69 -5.62 12.85
C ASN A 160 7.02 -6.73 12.01
N PRO A 161 7.60 -7.15 10.87
CA PRO A 161 7.00 -8.17 10.02
C PRO A 161 7.03 -9.53 10.72
N MET A 162 6.01 -10.37 10.46
CA MET A 162 6.00 -11.75 10.96
C MET A 162 7.21 -12.52 10.39
N PRO A 163 8.02 -13.22 11.21
CA PRO A 163 9.11 -14.03 10.70
C PRO A 163 8.64 -15.12 9.74
N GLU A 164 9.35 -15.29 8.63
CA GLU A 164 9.08 -16.36 7.66
C GLU A 164 10.13 -17.47 7.78
N SER A 165 9.68 -18.74 7.79
CA SER A 165 10.57 -19.91 7.78
C SER A 165 11.06 -20.22 6.36
N VAL A 166 11.76 -19.26 5.75
CA VAL A 166 12.22 -19.29 4.36
C VAL A 166 13.72 -19.00 4.32
N ARG A 167 14.46 -19.67 3.43
CA ARG A 167 15.95 -19.61 3.37
C ARG A 167 16.51 -19.20 2.01
N ASP A 168 15.68 -19.19 0.97
CA ASP A 168 16.03 -18.94 -0.43
C ASP A 168 15.55 -17.57 -0.95
N ARG A 169 15.02 -16.73 -0.05
CA ARG A 169 14.73 -15.30 -0.29
C ARG A 169 14.65 -14.55 1.04
N CYS A 170 14.59 -13.23 0.96
CA CYS A 170 14.30 -12.37 2.13
C CYS A 170 12.86 -12.57 2.64
N THR A 171 12.67 -12.32 3.94
CA THR A 171 11.35 -12.12 4.57
C THR A 171 10.66 -10.91 3.94
N LYS A 172 9.36 -11.04 3.63
CA LYS A 172 8.53 -9.95 3.12
C LYS A 172 8.20 -8.98 4.25
N SER A 173 8.79 -7.79 4.20
CA SER A 173 8.62 -6.73 5.20
C SER A 173 7.77 -5.54 4.71
N HIS A 174 7.05 -5.67 3.60
CA HIS A 174 6.27 -4.56 3.04
C HIS A 174 5.00 -5.01 2.31
N GLU A 175 4.08 -4.06 2.12
CA GLU A 175 2.94 -4.15 1.20
C GLU A 175 2.87 -2.89 0.32
N TYR A 176 2.06 -2.93 -0.74
CA TYR A 176 1.89 -1.81 -1.66
C TYR A 176 0.55 -1.12 -1.41
N LEU A 177 0.59 0.20 -1.42
CA LEU A 177 -0.56 1.08 -1.44
C LEU A 177 -0.54 1.83 -2.77
N PHE A 178 -1.53 1.61 -3.63
CA PHE A 178 -1.63 2.37 -4.88
C PHE A 178 -2.50 3.61 -4.69
N LEU A 179 -2.03 4.75 -5.19
CA LEU A 179 -2.85 5.93 -5.44
C LEU A 179 -3.40 5.85 -6.87
N LEU A 180 -4.72 5.87 -7.00
CA LEU A 180 -5.47 5.84 -8.23
C LEU A 180 -6.30 7.14 -8.36
N SER A 181 -6.50 7.61 -9.59
CA SER A 181 -7.47 8.65 -9.92
C SER A 181 -8.18 8.35 -11.23
N GLU A 182 -9.38 8.92 -11.41
CA GLU A 182 -10.09 8.83 -12.69
C GLU A 182 -9.50 9.77 -13.75
N ASN A 183 -9.07 10.96 -13.32
CA ASN A 183 -8.58 12.03 -14.19
C ASN A 183 -7.12 12.39 -13.89
N GLU A 184 -6.47 13.06 -14.85
CA GLU A 184 -5.12 13.65 -14.68
C GLU A 184 -5.09 14.65 -13.51
N LYS A 185 -6.18 15.42 -13.36
CA LYS A 185 -6.38 16.40 -12.29
C LYS A 185 -7.36 15.82 -11.27
N TYR A 186 -6.90 15.72 -10.03
CA TYR A 186 -7.64 15.18 -8.89
C TYR A 186 -7.25 15.94 -7.62
N PHE A 187 -8.08 15.84 -6.59
CA PHE A 187 -7.83 16.42 -5.28
C PHE A 187 -6.66 15.70 -4.60
N TYR A 188 -5.64 16.47 -4.19
CA TYR A 188 -4.52 15.95 -3.43
C TYR A 188 -3.93 17.04 -2.52
N ASP A 189 -4.24 16.96 -1.22
CA ASP A 189 -3.67 17.83 -0.20
C ASP A 189 -2.29 17.32 0.24
N ALA A 190 -1.25 17.75 -0.47
CA ALA A 190 0.14 17.47 -0.14
C ALA A 190 0.60 18.15 1.16
N GLU A 191 -0.06 19.24 1.58
CA GLU A 191 0.28 20.00 2.79
C GLU A 191 -0.14 19.23 4.05
N ALA A 192 -1.36 18.68 4.06
CA ALA A 192 -1.94 17.93 5.17
C ALA A 192 -1.18 16.64 5.56
N ILE A 193 -0.27 16.16 4.70
CA ILE A 193 0.55 14.97 4.94
C ILE A 193 2.06 15.22 4.95
N LYS A 194 2.51 16.48 4.92
CA LYS A 194 3.95 16.82 4.97
C LYS A 194 4.64 16.15 6.16
N GLU A 195 5.88 15.73 5.93
CA GLU A 195 6.75 15.14 6.95
C GLU A 195 7.91 16.09 7.28
N PRO A 196 8.47 16.07 8.51
CA PRO A 196 9.64 16.86 8.84
C PRO A 196 10.81 16.62 7.86
N ALA A 197 11.41 17.71 7.40
CA ALA A 197 12.66 17.66 6.67
C ALA A 197 13.77 17.17 7.60
N ALA A 198 14.67 16.33 7.08
CA ALA A 198 15.84 15.94 7.86
C ALA A 198 16.78 17.15 7.92
N GLY A 199 17.18 17.53 9.14
CA GLY A 199 18.04 18.69 9.39
C GLY A 199 19.34 18.64 8.61
N ALA A 200 19.99 19.80 8.48
CA ALA A 200 21.21 19.93 7.69
C ALA A 200 22.40 19.07 8.18
N ARG A 201 22.34 18.51 9.39
CA ARG A 201 23.35 17.57 9.92
C ARG A 201 23.00 16.10 9.64
N ASP A 202 21.72 15.75 9.67
CA ASP A 202 21.22 14.37 9.66
C ASP A 202 20.82 13.86 8.27
N HIS A 203 20.75 14.75 7.28
CA HIS A 203 20.45 14.35 5.91
C HIS A 203 21.61 13.51 5.31
N PRO A 204 21.37 12.33 4.70
CA PRO A 204 22.45 11.47 4.16
C PRO A 204 23.35 12.10 3.08
N ARG A 205 22.87 13.14 2.38
CA ARG A 205 23.68 13.96 1.45
C ARG A 205 24.44 15.12 2.11
N ASN A 206 24.29 15.31 3.41
CA ASN A 206 25.03 16.29 4.22
C ASN A 206 25.94 15.58 5.23
N SER A 207 25.54 14.40 5.73
CA SER A 207 26.38 13.48 6.49
C SER A 207 27.44 12.81 5.59
N PHE A 208 28.20 13.61 4.86
CA PHE A 208 29.48 13.23 4.27
C PHE A 208 30.52 13.06 5.38
N GLY A 209 30.29 12.09 6.26
CA GLY A 209 31.41 11.33 6.78
C GLY A 209 32.12 10.74 5.57
N THR A 210 33.35 11.15 5.33
CA THR A 210 34.16 10.75 4.18
C THR A 210 34.53 9.27 4.27
N LYS A 211 33.57 8.42 3.90
CA LYS A 211 33.85 7.04 3.51
C LYS A 211 33.96 7.04 1.99
N ASP A 212 35.20 7.09 1.53
CA ASP A 212 35.51 6.77 0.14
C ASP A 212 34.99 5.35 -0.13
N TYR A 213 34.25 5.17 -1.23
CA TYR A 213 33.88 3.84 -1.69
C TYR A 213 35.11 3.26 -2.38
N ASP A 214 35.86 2.43 -1.67
CA ASP A 214 36.97 1.67 -2.25
C ASP A 214 36.39 0.50 -3.06
N VAL A 215 36.20 0.74 -4.35
CA VAL A 215 35.70 -0.27 -5.30
C VAL A 215 36.94 -1.01 -5.85
N PRO A 216 37.09 -2.32 -5.61
CA PRO A 216 38.27 -3.07 -6.02
C PRO A 216 38.58 -2.89 -7.52
N GLY A 217 39.78 -2.42 -7.83
CA GLY A 217 40.23 -2.14 -9.20
C GLY A 217 39.94 -0.71 -9.71
N GLN A 218 39.24 0.14 -8.96
CA GLN A 218 39.11 1.57 -9.26
C GLN A 218 40.01 2.41 -8.34
N LYS A 219 40.49 3.56 -8.84
CA LYS A 219 41.18 4.55 -7.98
C LYS A 219 40.15 5.18 -7.04
N PRO A 220 40.46 5.38 -5.73
CA PRO A 220 39.55 5.99 -4.77
C PRO A 220 38.99 7.33 -5.27
N GLN A 221 37.68 7.38 -5.49
CA GLN A 221 37.01 8.60 -5.94
C GLN A 221 36.62 9.45 -4.74
N LYS A 222 37.38 10.53 -4.49
CA LYS A 222 36.94 11.60 -3.59
C LYS A 222 35.61 12.17 -4.10
N ARG A 223 34.51 11.93 -3.37
CA ARG A 223 33.23 12.62 -3.62
C ARG A 223 33.37 14.10 -3.29
N THR A 224 33.87 14.88 -4.24
CA THR A 224 33.70 16.34 -4.19
C THR A 224 32.19 16.63 -4.19
N ALA A 225 31.71 17.30 -3.15
CA ALA A 225 30.29 17.59 -2.98
C ALA A 225 29.84 18.69 -3.97
N ARG A 226 29.69 18.32 -5.25
CA ARG A 226 28.87 19.08 -6.20
C ARG A 226 27.42 18.84 -5.80
N GLY A 227 26.90 19.73 -4.95
CA GLY A 227 25.53 19.66 -4.48
C GLY A 227 24.55 19.75 -5.65
N VAL A 228 23.88 18.64 -5.96
CA VAL A 228 22.62 18.70 -6.70
C VAL A 228 21.58 19.25 -5.74
N GLY A 229 21.05 20.43 -6.06
CA GLY A 229 20.03 21.12 -5.28
C GLY A 229 18.75 20.29 -5.14
N PHE A 230 17.87 20.72 -4.23
CA PHE A 230 16.55 20.13 -4.10
C PHE A 230 15.65 20.64 -5.24
N GLY A 231 15.54 19.85 -6.30
CA GLY A 231 14.65 20.10 -7.43
C GLY A 231 14.86 19.11 -8.56
N HIS A 232 13.78 18.48 -9.02
CA HIS A 232 13.75 17.88 -10.36
C HIS A 232 13.31 18.98 -11.35
N GLY A 233 13.97 19.07 -12.51
CA GLY A 233 13.46 19.84 -13.64
C GLY A 233 14.09 21.21 -13.95
N THR A 234 15.24 21.59 -13.40
CA THR A 234 15.99 22.76 -13.89
C THR A 234 17.07 22.37 -14.91
N ASP A 235 17.10 23.11 -16.02
CA ASP A 235 18.02 22.91 -17.13
C ASP A 235 19.49 22.95 -16.73
N ALA A 236 20.32 22.24 -17.50
CA ALA A 236 21.74 22.10 -17.21
C ALA A 236 22.50 23.44 -17.18
N ASP A 237 22.06 24.42 -17.96
CA ASP A 237 22.68 25.74 -18.07
C ASP A 237 22.36 26.67 -16.88
N ALA A 238 21.26 26.43 -16.17
CA ALA A 238 20.95 27.14 -14.91
C ALA A 238 21.82 26.65 -13.73
N ARG A 239 22.58 25.56 -13.90
CA ARG A 239 23.46 25.02 -12.85
C ARG A 239 24.75 25.83 -12.79
N GLN A 240 24.75 26.89 -11.98
CA GLN A 240 25.99 27.57 -11.60
C GLN A 240 27.01 26.55 -11.09
N ARG A 241 28.08 26.34 -11.86
CA ARG A 241 29.22 25.48 -11.48
C ARG A 241 30.08 26.20 -10.44
N GLY A 242 29.53 26.44 -9.26
CA GLY A 242 30.16 27.18 -8.18
C GLY A 242 30.00 26.48 -6.83
N ARG A 243 30.93 26.76 -5.91
CA ARG A 243 30.74 26.51 -4.48
C ARG A 243 29.40 27.08 -4.04
N VAL A 244 28.73 26.43 -3.10
CA VAL A 244 27.84 27.14 -2.17
C VAL A 244 28.73 28.11 -1.40
N MET A 245 28.76 29.37 -1.85
CA MET A 245 29.45 30.44 -1.14
C MET A 245 28.62 30.76 0.09
N ALA A 246 29.26 30.75 1.26
CA ALA A 246 28.64 31.30 2.46
C ALA A 246 28.33 32.79 2.20
N CYS A 247 27.18 33.25 2.70
CA CYS A 247 26.62 34.56 2.37
C CYS A 247 27.64 35.69 2.56
N SER A 248 27.92 36.45 1.50
CA SER A 248 28.73 37.66 1.57
C SER A 248 27.91 38.85 1.07
N LYS A 249 27.29 39.53 2.04
CA LYS A 249 26.88 40.95 2.06
C LYS A 249 25.97 41.51 0.96
N ASP A 250 25.25 42.54 1.37
CA ASP A 250 24.37 43.41 0.60
C ASP A 250 24.95 43.85 -0.75
N ASP A 251 24.32 43.41 -1.85
CA ASP A 251 24.42 44.04 -3.17
C ASP A 251 23.00 44.35 -3.64
N GLY A 252 22.58 45.61 -3.40
CA GLY A 252 21.20 46.05 -3.55
C GLY A 252 20.66 45.92 -4.97
N ARG A 253 19.65 45.06 -5.16
CA ARG A 253 18.77 45.05 -6.32
C ARG A 253 17.44 45.69 -5.98
N ASP A 254 17.01 46.59 -6.84
CA ASP A 254 15.88 47.49 -6.73
C ASP A 254 14.53 46.79 -7.02
N GLU A 255 13.45 47.33 -6.43
CA GLU A 255 12.11 46.70 -6.46
C GLU A 255 11.55 46.47 -7.86
N GLU A 256 11.97 47.24 -8.86
CA GLU A 256 11.38 47.20 -10.20
C GLU A 256 11.80 45.94 -10.98
N GLY A 257 13.03 45.45 -10.77
CA GLY A 257 13.50 44.18 -11.31
C GLY A 257 12.72 42.97 -10.79
N LEU A 258 12.28 43.03 -9.52
CA LEU A 258 11.47 41.97 -8.89
C LEU A 258 10.04 41.88 -9.46
N ARG A 259 9.47 43.01 -9.92
CA ARG A 259 8.07 43.07 -10.42
C ARG A 259 7.89 42.43 -11.80
N THR A 260 8.93 42.40 -12.63
CA THR A 260 8.84 41.85 -14.00
C THR A 260 8.83 40.31 -13.99
N ALA A 261 9.54 39.67 -13.06
CA ALA A 261 9.56 38.21 -12.91
C ALA A 261 8.21 37.64 -12.42
N ALA A 262 7.36 38.44 -11.78
CA ALA A 262 6.07 38.01 -11.21
C ALA A 262 4.97 37.72 -12.26
N ARG A 263 5.22 37.96 -13.55
CA ARG A 263 4.21 37.79 -14.63
C ARG A 263 4.22 36.43 -15.34
N MET A 264 5.20 35.55 -15.09
CA MET A 264 5.18 34.18 -15.61
C MET A 264 4.79 33.20 -14.49
N GLY A 265 3.69 32.48 -14.70
CA GLY A 265 3.04 31.67 -13.68
C GLY A 265 3.89 30.52 -13.16
N GLY A 266 4.34 30.63 -11.92
CA GLY A 266 4.91 29.55 -11.12
C GLY A 266 4.46 29.72 -9.67
N GLY A 267 4.12 28.60 -9.00
CA GLY A 267 3.65 28.63 -7.62
C GLY A 267 4.66 29.24 -6.64
N THR A 268 4.17 29.63 -5.46
CA THR A 268 4.87 30.42 -4.42
C THR A 268 6.13 29.77 -3.79
N GLY A 269 6.61 28.64 -4.30
CA GLY A 269 7.68 27.82 -3.71
C GLY A 269 9.13 28.29 -3.94
N PHE A 270 9.36 29.43 -4.60
CA PHE A 270 10.72 29.95 -4.88
C PHE A 270 10.92 31.41 -4.43
N ARG A 271 10.38 31.76 -3.26
CA ARG A 271 10.64 33.06 -2.60
C ARG A 271 11.79 33.05 -1.59
N GLU A 272 12.27 31.88 -1.19
CA GLU A 272 13.35 31.74 -0.20
C GLU A 272 14.68 31.39 -0.86
N ASP A 273 15.77 31.86 -0.26
CA ASP A 273 17.15 31.53 -0.63
C ASP A 273 17.33 29.99 -0.63
N PRO A 274 17.89 29.37 -1.68
CA PRO A 274 18.16 27.93 -1.71
C PRO A 274 19.10 27.41 -0.59
N ALA A 275 19.71 28.29 0.21
CA ALA A 275 20.37 27.95 1.48
C ALA A 275 19.37 27.68 2.64
N VAL A 276 18.20 28.33 2.64
CA VAL A 276 17.10 28.09 3.58
C VAL A 276 16.40 26.78 3.18
N ARG A 277 16.38 25.82 4.10
CA ARG A 277 15.67 24.55 3.89
C ARG A 277 14.36 24.60 4.68
N PRO A 278 13.21 24.25 4.07
CA PRO A 278 11.95 24.25 4.78
C PRO A 278 11.95 23.16 5.85
N ASP A 279 11.38 23.45 7.02
CA ASP A 279 11.27 22.50 8.14
C ASP A 279 10.40 21.27 7.79
N MET A 280 9.51 21.43 6.82
CA MET A 280 8.58 20.40 6.35
C MET A 280 8.79 20.13 4.85
N ARG A 281 8.67 18.86 4.44
CA ARG A 281 8.78 18.42 3.04
C ARG A 281 7.59 17.57 2.61
N ASN A 282 7.39 17.43 1.31
CA ASN A 282 6.44 16.47 0.76
C ASN A 282 6.77 15.05 1.27
N LYS A 283 5.73 14.28 1.58
CA LYS A 283 5.83 12.92 2.11
C LYS A 283 6.50 12.00 1.09
N ARG A 284 7.39 11.11 1.56
CA ARG A 284 8.05 10.13 0.67
C ARG A 284 7.13 8.95 0.35
N SER A 285 7.42 8.23 -0.72
CA SER A 285 6.66 7.04 -1.16
C SER A 285 6.93 5.77 -0.34
N VAL A 286 7.76 5.83 0.71
CA VAL A 286 8.01 4.70 1.62
C VAL A 286 7.53 5.10 3.01
N TRP A 287 6.45 4.48 3.48
CA TRP A 287 5.79 4.78 4.75
C TRP A 287 6.11 3.69 5.77
N THR A 288 6.92 4.01 6.78
CA THR A 288 7.25 3.05 7.85
C THR A 288 6.18 3.09 8.94
N MET A 289 5.41 2.02 9.10
CA MET A 289 4.33 1.91 10.09
C MET A 289 4.26 0.49 10.65
N ALA A 290 4.13 0.35 11.97
CA ALA A 290 4.01 -0.95 12.63
C ALA A 290 2.64 -1.60 12.37
N THR A 291 2.60 -2.93 12.27
CA THR A 291 1.33 -3.66 12.38
C THR A 291 0.94 -3.79 13.85
N HIS A 292 -0.32 -3.49 14.16
CA HIS A 292 -0.91 -3.68 15.50
C HIS A 292 -1.86 -4.88 15.47
N SER A 293 -1.74 -5.77 16.46
CA SER A 293 -2.69 -6.88 16.65
C SER A 293 -3.96 -6.34 17.34
N PHE A 294 -5.10 -6.43 16.66
CA PHE A 294 -6.40 -6.10 17.24
C PHE A 294 -6.99 -7.33 17.94
N ALA A 295 -7.53 -7.16 19.16
CA ALA A 295 -8.00 -8.29 19.97
C ALA A 295 -9.40 -8.78 19.59
N GLU A 296 -10.28 -7.87 19.17
CA GLU A 296 -11.70 -8.16 18.91
C GLU A 296 -11.99 -8.61 17.46
N ALA A 297 -11.01 -8.48 16.56
CA ALA A 297 -11.03 -9.12 15.25
C ALA A 297 -9.75 -9.93 15.08
N HIS A 298 -9.87 -11.26 14.92
CA HIS A 298 -8.74 -12.18 14.71
C HIS A 298 -8.00 -11.98 13.36
N PHE A 299 -8.16 -10.84 12.69
CA PHE A 299 -7.90 -10.65 11.28
C PHE A 299 -7.26 -9.29 10.98
N ALA A 300 -6.50 -9.23 9.88
CA ALA A 300 -5.46 -8.23 9.67
C ALA A 300 -6.00 -6.86 9.23
N THR A 301 -6.37 -6.01 10.18
CA THR A 301 -6.55 -4.57 9.94
C THR A 301 -5.21 -3.91 9.65
N PHE A 302 -5.13 -3.07 8.62
CA PHE A 302 -4.00 -2.14 8.46
C PHE A 302 -3.95 -1.13 9.63
N PRO A 303 -2.76 -0.59 9.96
CA PRO A 303 -2.61 0.40 11.04
C PRO A 303 -3.41 1.67 10.74
N PRO A 304 -4.07 2.32 11.72
CA PRO A 304 -4.90 3.52 11.52
C PRO A 304 -4.18 4.71 10.86
N GLU A 305 -2.86 4.77 10.98
CA GLU A 305 -2.02 5.79 10.37
C GLU A 305 -1.99 5.69 8.83
N LEU A 306 -2.22 4.51 8.27
CA LEU A 306 -2.25 4.29 6.82
C LEU A 306 -3.47 4.97 6.17
N PRO A 307 -4.74 4.69 6.56
CA PRO A 307 -5.88 5.41 6.05
C PRO A 307 -5.87 6.88 6.50
N GLU A 308 -5.27 7.24 7.64
CA GLU A 308 -5.16 8.65 8.04
C GLU A 308 -4.38 9.47 7.01
N ASN A 309 -3.25 8.98 6.50
CA ASN A 309 -2.53 9.67 5.42
C ASN A 309 -3.35 9.69 4.12
N CYS A 310 -4.04 8.61 3.77
CA CYS A 310 -4.88 8.54 2.57
C CYS A 310 -6.06 9.53 2.63
N ILE A 311 -6.75 9.61 3.76
CA ILE A 311 -7.89 10.51 3.98
C ILE A 311 -7.43 11.96 4.06
N ARG A 312 -6.30 12.25 4.74
CA ARG A 312 -5.75 13.62 4.80
C ARG A 312 -5.36 14.15 3.43
N ALA A 313 -4.72 13.33 2.58
CA ALA A 313 -4.33 13.74 1.23
C ALA A 313 -5.50 13.70 0.23
N GLY A 314 -6.35 12.67 0.28
CA GLY A 314 -7.35 12.39 -0.73
C GLY A 314 -8.76 12.91 -0.44
N CYS A 315 -9.06 13.35 0.80
CA CYS A 315 -10.40 13.77 1.20
C CYS A 315 -10.39 15.16 1.89
N PRO A 316 -11.08 16.18 1.36
CA PRO A 316 -11.19 17.47 2.04
C PRO A 316 -11.91 17.33 3.40
N PRO A 317 -11.73 18.27 4.34
CA PRO A 317 -12.52 18.34 5.57
C PRO A 317 -14.03 18.37 5.27
N GLY A 318 -14.83 17.56 5.98
CA GLY A 318 -16.26 17.39 5.68
C GLY A 318 -16.58 16.59 4.40
N GLY A 319 -15.57 16.05 3.70
CA GLY A 319 -15.76 15.17 2.55
C GLY A 319 -16.20 13.75 2.95
N VAL A 320 -16.60 12.97 1.94
CA VAL A 320 -17.11 11.59 2.10
C VAL A 320 -16.04 10.56 1.71
N VAL A 321 -15.78 9.60 2.60
CA VAL A 321 -14.86 8.47 2.40
C VAL A 321 -15.64 7.16 2.15
N LEU A 322 -15.28 6.38 1.14
CA LEU A 322 -15.82 5.04 0.88
C LEU A 322 -14.80 3.94 1.17
N ASP A 323 -15.28 2.85 1.76
CA ASP A 323 -14.52 1.59 1.89
C ASP A 323 -15.44 0.39 1.58
N PRO A 324 -15.27 -0.28 0.43
CA PRO A 324 -16.08 -1.44 0.04
C PRO A 324 -15.69 -2.74 0.75
N PHE A 325 -14.57 -2.75 1.51
CA PHE A 325 -14.05 -3.91 2.25
C PHE A 325 -13.80 -3.51 3.71
N PHE A 326 -14.83 -2.93 4.33
CA PHE A 326 -14.73 -2.17 5.58
C PHE A 326 -14.23 -2.98 6.78
N GLY A 327 -14.46 -4.30 6.80
CA GLY A 327 -14.00 -5.20 7.85
C GLY A 327 -14.44 -4.73 9.24
N ALA A 328 -13.47 -4.59 10.14
CA ALA A 328 -13.71 -4.07 11.49
C ALA A 328 -13.92 -2.54 11.56
N GLY A 329 -14.03 -1.82 10.44
CA GLY A 329 -14.38 -0.39 10.39
C GLY A 329 -13.26 0.60 10.68
N THR A 330 -11.98 0.20 10.54
CA THR A 330 -10.84 1.09 10.86
C THR A 330 -10.81 2.36 10.00
N THR A 331 -11.15 2.27 8.71
CA THR A 331 -11.28 3.45 7.82
C THR A 331 -12.33 4.42 8.34
N GLY A 332 -13.48 3.92 8.81
CA GLY A 332 -14.58 4.74 9.32
C GLY A 332 -14.27 5.42 10.65
N LEU A 333 -13.55 4.74 11.55
CA LEU A 333 -13.05 5.33 12.80
C LEU A 333 -12.07 6.49 12.55
N VAL A 334 -11.22 6.35 11.53
CA VAL A 334 -10.24 7.38 11.16
C VAL A 334 -10.91 8.55 10.43
N ALA A 335 -11.87 8.28 9.53
CA ALA A 335 -12.66 9.33 8.87
C ALA A 335 -13.42 10.18 9.90
N ASP A 336 -14.08 9.54 10.87
CA ASP A 336 -14.82 10.20 11.95
C ASP A 336 -13.93 11.10 12.80
N ARG A 337 -12.78 10.57 13.29
CA ARG A 337 -11.75 11.36 13.99
C ARG A 337 -11.27 12.58 13.19
N LEU A 338 -11.21 12.45 11.86
CA LEU A 338 -10.79 13.51 10.96
C LEU A 338 -11.95 14.44 10.54
N GLN A 339 -13.16 14.27 11.08
CA GLN A 339 -14.36 15.03 10.73
C GLN A 339 -14.70 14.90 9.23
N ARG A 340 -14.71 13.66 8.74
CA ARG A 340 -15.18 13.25 7.42
C ARG A 340 -16.29 12.21 7.57
N ASP A 341 -17.28 12.26 6.67
CA ASP A 341 -18.28 11.20 6.57
C ASP A 341 -17.65 9.91 6.01
N CYS A 342 -18.24 8.76 6.35
CA CYS A 342 -17.76 7.48 5.84
C CYS A 342 -18.89 6.49 5.56
N ILE A 343 -18.89 5.99 4.32
CA ILE A 343 -19.70 4.87 3.83
C ILE A 343 -18.81 3.62 3.89
N GLY A 344 -19.19 2.64 4.70
CA GLY A 344 -18.49 1.37 4.85
C GLY A 344 -19.39 0.21 4.43
N ILE A 345 -18.87 -0.68 3.58
CA ILE A 345 -19.58 -1.88 3.12
C ILE A 345 -18.81 -3.11 3.62
N GLU A 346 -19.53 -4.05 4.22
CA GLU A 346 -18.96 -5.29 4.74
C GLU A 346 -19.94 -6.44 4.50
N LEU A 347 -19.44 -7.51 3.89
CA LEU A 347 -20.23 -8.68 3.50
C LEU A 347 -20.50 -9.60 4.71
N ASN A 348 -19.55 -9.72 5.64
CA ASN A 348 -19.66 -10.58 6.81
C ASN A 348 -20.45 -9.86 7.94
N PRO A 349 -21.63 -10.37 8.35
CA PRO A 349 -22.44 -9.72 9.37
C PRO A 349 -21.75 -9.53 10.72
N ALA A 350 -20.79 -10.41 11.08
CA ALA A 350 -20.06 -10.31 12.33
C ALA A 350 -19.05 -9.16 12.32
N TYR A 351 -18.35 -8.91 11.20
CA TYR A 351 -17.49 -7.73 11.05
C TYR A 351 -18.30 -6.44 10.99
N ALA A 352 -19.41 -6.43 10.24
CA ALA A 352 -20.31 -5.28 10.19
C ALA A 352 -20.80 -4.88 11.59
N GLU A 353 -21.06 -5.87 12.47
CA GLU A 353 -21.46 -5.62 13.85
C GLU A 353 -20.32 -5.10 14.74
N ILE A 354 -19.09 -5.60 14.57
CA ILE A 354 -17.90 -5.02 15.22
C ILE A 354 -17.71 -3.56 14.79
N ALA A 355 -17.84 -3.27 13.49
CA ALA A 355 -17.68 -1.93 12.94
C ALA A 355 -18.75 -0.95 13.45
N ARG A 356 -20.02 -1.38 13.59
CA ARG A 356 -21.08 -0.58 14.21
C ARG A 356 -20.75 -0.21 15.66
N LYS A 357 -20.33 -1.20 16.47
CA LYS A 357 -19.95 -0.97 17.88
C LYS A 357 -18.80 0.03 18.01
N ARG A 358 -17.79 -0.07 17.14
CA ARG A 358 -16.65 0.87 17.11
C ARG A 358 -16.99 2.28 16.63
N LYS A 359 -18.13 2.49 15.97
CA LYS A 359 -18.66 3.82 15.61
C LYS A 359 -19.61 4.42 16.66
N ALA A 360 -20.04 3.63 17.64
CA ALA A 360 -20.98 4.05 18.68
C ALA A 360 -20.31 4.32 20.04
N ALA A 361 -18.98 4.18 20.12
CA ALA A 361 -18.14 4.34 21.30
C ALA A 361 -17.06 5.41 21.06
#